data_AF-A0A6A6XQP5-F1
#
_entry.id   AF-A0A6A6XQP5-F1
#
_cell.length_a   1.000
_cell.length_b   1.000
_cell.length_c   1.000
_cell.angle_alpha   90.00
_cell.angle_beta   90.00
_cell.angle_gamma   90.00
#
_symmetry.space_group_name_H-M   'P 1'
#
loop_
_entity.id
_entity.type
_entity.pdbx_description
1 polymer ?
#
loop_
_entity_poly.entity_id
_entity_poly.type
_entity_poly.pdbx_seq_one_letter_code
_entity_poly.pdbx_strand_id
1 'polypeptide(L)'
;IGFWLPVLAKVVSRVTGVSDYNIVQNNGARAAQVVPHVHFHIIPRPESMPQIKNKSWTMFGRGQREELDDDEGAKLAGEMRRVLREEVEKMEGKG
;
A
#
# COMPACT_ATOMS: atom_id res chain seq x y z
N ILE A 1 -13.93 5.09 6.96
CA ILE A 1 -12.71 4.51 6.36
C ILE A 1 -12.34 5.15 5.01
N GLY A 2 -13.31 5.44 4.13
CA GLY A 2 -13.04 5.95 2.78
C GLY A 2 -12.24 7.26 2.71
N PHE A 3 -12.35 8.14 3.72
CA PHE A 3 -11.57 9.37 3.80
C PHE A 3 -10.05 9.11 3.86
N TRP A 4 -9.61 8.13 4.66
CA TRP A 4 -8.19 7.88 4.90
C TRP A 4 -7.50 7.08 3.80
N LEU A 5 -8.25 6.31 3.00
CA LEU A 5 -7.67 5.46 1.96
C LEU A 5 -6.90 6.27 0.89
N PRO A 6 -7.46 7.36 0.30
CA PRO A 6 -6.71 8.21 -0.63
C PRO A 6 -5.48 8.87 0.01
N VAL A 7 -5.56 9.25 1.29
CA VAL A 7 -4.44 9.86 2.02
C VAL A 7 -3.30 8.86 2.17
N LEU A 8 -3.59 7.66 2.68
CA LEU A 8 -2.61 6.59 2.85
C LEU A 8 -2.04 6.13 1.52
N ALA A 9 -2.85 6.05 0.46
CA ALA A 9 -2.38 5.68 -0.87
C ALA A 9 -1.36 6.70 -1.41
N LYS A 10 -1.62 8.00 -1.22
CA LYS A 10 -0.69 9.07 -1.58
C LYS A 10 0.61 9.00 -0.75
N VAL A 11 0.50 8.72 0.54
CA VAL A 11 1.68 8.52 1.42
C VAL A 11 2.53 7.37 0.91
N VAL A 12 1.92 6.22 0.65
CA VAL A 12 2.60 5.04 0.10
C VAL A 12 3.30 5.41 -1.21
N SER A 13 2.62 6.05 -2.16
CA SER A 13 3.23 6.46 -3.43
C SER A 13 4.42 7.42 -3.26
N ARG A 14 4.32 8.37 -2.33
CA ARG A 14 5.41 9.32 -2.05
C ARG A 14 6.63 8.63 -1.44
N VAL A 15 6.41 7.69 -0.52
CA VAL A 15 7.49 6.99 0.19
C VAL A 15 8.17 5.97 -0.73
N THR A 16 7.40 5.22 -1.52
CA THR A 16 7.97 4.20 -2.41
C THR A 16 8.46 4.76 -3.74
N GLY A 17 8.13 6.01 -4.08
CA GLY A 17 8.42 6.60 -5.39
C GLY A 17 7.60 5.98 -6.53
N VAL A 18 6.50 5.30 -6.22
CA VAL A 18 5.70 4.54 -7.19
C VAL A 18 4.28 5.10 -7.24
N SER A 19 3.91 5.69 -8.38
CA SER A 19 2.61 6.32 -8.59
C SER A 19 1.48 5.33 -8.86
N ASP A 20 1.79 4.19 -9.49
CA ASP A 20 0.80 3.17 -9.83
C ASP A 20 0.63 2.19 -8.67
N TYR A 21 -0.61 1.96 -8.23
CA TYR A 21 -0.89 1.02 -7.15
C TYR A 21 -2.26 0.37 -7.29
N ASN A 22 -2.43 -0.79 -6.65
CA ASN A 22 -3.73 -1.43 -6.46
C ASN A 22 -4.22 -1.22 -5.03
N ILE A 23 -5.54 -1.03 -4.86
CA ILE A 23 -6.20 -1.13 -3.56
C ILE A 23 -7.08 -2.38 -3.57
N VAL A 24 -6.88 -3.28 -2.62
CA VAL A 24 -7.58 -4.58 -2.56
C VAL A 24 -8.11 -4.84 -1.16
N GLN A 25 -9.34 -5.33 -1.07
CA GLN A 25 -9.97 -5.76 0.18
C GLN A 25 -10.76 -7.05 -0.09
N ASN A 26 -10.44 -8.11 0.66
CA ASN A 26 -11.03 -9.43 0.50
C ASN A 26 -12.00 -9.73 1.65
N ASN A 27 -13.21 -10.21 1.33
CA ASN A 27 -14.22 -10.62 2.33
C ASN A 27 -14.51 -12.12 2.24
N GLY A 28 -14.08 -12.86 3.26
CA GLY A 28 -14.28 -14.30 3.38
C GLY A 28 -13.17 -15.15 2.73
N ALA A 29 -13.04 -16.39 3.18
CA ALA A 29 -11.98 -17.31 2.74
C ALA A 29 -11.99 -17.57 1.22
N ARG A 30 -13.17 -17.66 0.60
CA ARG A 30 -13.31 -17.83 -0.87
C ARG A 30 -12.83 -16.63 -1.67
N ALA A 31 -12.76 -15.44 -1.05
CA ALA A 31 -12.18 -14.24 -1.65
C ALA A 31 -10.67 -14.11 -1.35
N ALA A 32 -10.02 -15.16 -0.85
CA ALA A 32 -8.62 -15.16 -0.43
C ALA A 32 -8.30 -14.26 0.78
N GLN A 33 -9.26 -14.04 1.68
CA GLN A 33 -8.97 -13.45 2.99
C GLN A 33 -8.34 -14.50 3.92
N VAL A 34 -7.12 -14.25 4.39
CA VAL A 34 -6.38 -15.16 5.29
C VAL A 34 -6.55 -14.74 6.75
N VAL A 35 -6.47 -13.44 7.05
CA VAL A 35 -6.61 -12.93 8.41
C VAL A 35 -8.04 -12.42 8.64
N PRO A 36 -8.75 -12.88 9.70
CA PRO A 36 -10.17 -12.58 9.92
C PRO A 36 -10.39 -11.20 10.55
N HIS A 37 -9.81 -10.16 9.93
CA HIS A 37 -10.10 -8.75 10.21
C HIS A 37 -10.20 -8.01 8.88
N VAL A 38 -11.03 -6.96 8.82
CA VAL A 38 -11.11 -6.11 7.61
C VAL A 38 -9.80 -5.33 7.49
N HIS A 39 -9.06 -5.57 6.41
CA HIS A 39 -7.86 -4.82 6.05
C HIS A 39 -7.86 -4.49 4.57
N PHE A 40 -7.23 -3.37 4.24
CA PHE A 40 -7.02 -2.94 2.86
C PHE A 40 -5.54 -3.08 2.54
N HIS A 41 -5.24 -3.72 1.42
CA HIS A 41 -3.90 -3.68 0.84
C HIS A 41 -3.78 -2.46 -0.05
N ILE A 42 -2.67 -1.73 0.08
CA ILE A 42 -2.19 -0.73 -0.89
C ILE A 42 -0.90 -1.31 -1.46
N ILE A 43 -0.91 -1.66 -2.75
CA ILE A 43 0.16 -2.45 -3.38
C ILE A 43 0.82 -1.59 -4.48
N PRO A 44 1.98 -0.98 -4.24
CA PRO A 44 2.76 -0.25 -5.25
C PRO A 44 3.18 -1.14 -6.41
N ARG A 45 3.11 -0.62 -7.64
CA ARG A 45 3.43 -1.30 -8.90
C ARG A 45 4.54 -0.54 -9.66
N PRO A 46 5.82 -0.80 -9.38
CA PRO A 46 6.91 -0.12 -10.07
C PRO A 46 6.94 -0.51 -11.56
N GLU A 47 7.35 0.42 -12.43
CA GLU A 47 7.41 0.24 -13.89
C GLU A 47 8.36 -0.90 -14.31
N SER A 48 9.42 -1.12 -13.53
CA SER A 48 10.37 -2.22 -13.74
C SER A 48 9.81 -3.60 -13.42
N MET A 49 8.61 -3.69 -12.84
CA MET A 49 8.01 -4.99 -12.56
C MET A 49 7.61 -5.66 -13.88
N PRO A 50 8.05 -6.90 -14.14
CA PRO A 50 7.69 -7.59 -15.38
C PRO A 50 6.17 -7.57 -15.56
N GLN A 51 5.74 -7.28 -16.78
CA GLN A 51 4.33 -7.35 -17.18
C GLN A 51 3.85 -8.79 -16.94
N ILE A 52 3.32 -9.10 -15.75
CA ILE A 52 2.93 -10.47 -15.42
C ILE A 52 1.74 -10.82 -16.31
N LYS A 53 1.93 -11.78 -17.22
CA LYS A 53 0.94 -12.18 -18.25
C LYS A 53 -0.42 -12.59 -17.66
N ASN A 54 -0.45 -13.00 -16.39
CA ASN A 54 -1.67 -13.32 -15.64
C ASN A 54 -2.13 -12.14 -14.77
N LYS A 55 -3.16 -11.42 -15.22
CA LYS A 55 -3.76 -10.27 -14.52
C LYS A 55 -4.34 -10.59 -13.13
N SER A 56 -4.68 -11.85 -12.85
CA SER A 56 -5.08 -12.26 -11.49
C SER A 56 -3.87 -12.32 -10.54
N TRP A 57 -2.70 -12.71 -11.05
CA TRP A 57 -1.47 -12.86 -10.27
C TRP A 57 -0.86 -11.51 -9.87
N THR A 58 -1.03 -10.49 -10.73
CA THR A 58 -0.65 -9.11 -10.42
C THR A 58 -1.47 -8.55 -9.26
N MET A 59 -2.80 -8.73 -9.26
CA MET A 59 -3.71 -8.06 -8.31
C MET A 59 -3.55 -8.54 -6.86
N PHE A 60 -3.06 -9.75 -6.63
CA PHE A 60 -2.88 -10.30 -5.28
C PHE A 60 -1.47 -10.17 -4.71
N GLY A 61 -0.59 -9.40 -5.36
CA GLY A 61 0.78 -9.20 -4.87
C GLY A 61 1.55 -10.51 -4.70
N ARG A 62 1.27 -11.53 -5.52
CA ARG A 62 2.00 -12.81 -5.53
C ARG A 62 3.32 -12.68 -6.32
N GLY A 63 4.02 -11.55 -6.18
CA GLY A 63 5.39 -11.39 -6.66
C GLY A 63 6.39 -12.12 -5.74
N GLN A 64 7.68 -11.97 -6.02
CA GLN A 64 8.75 -12.40 -5.11
C GLN A 64 8.53 -11.70 -3.77
N ARG A 65 8.32 -12.49 -2.71
CA ARG A 65 8.14 -12.01 -1.34
C ARG A 65 9.45 -12.28 -0.63
N GLU A 66 10.26 -11.23 -0.53
CA GLU A 66 11.38 -11.22 0.40
C GLU A 66 10.84 -10.63 1.70
N GLU A 67 11.19 -11.27 2.81
CA GLU A 67 10.86 -10.71 4.13
C GLU A 67 11.63 -9.41 4.28
N LEU A 68 10.92 -8.35 4.68
CA LEU A 68 11.55 -7.09 5.02
C LEU A 68 12.20 -7.26 6.40
N ASP A 69 13.47 -6.94 6.51
CA ASP A 69 14.16 -6.94 7.79
C ASP A 69 13.50 -5.95 8.77
N ASP A 70 13.53 -6.26 10.07
CA ASP A 70 12.87 -5.45 11.10
C ASP A 70 13.38 -3.99 11.10
N ASP A 71 14.68 -3.76 10.87
CA ASP A 71 15.24 -2.40 10.82
C ASP A 71 14.79 -1.66 9.56
N GLU A 72 14.70 -2.35 8.43
CA GLU A 72 14.16 -1.80 7.18
C GLU A 72 12.67 -1.46 7.33
N GLY A 73 11.90 -2.34 7.97
CA GLY A 73 10.50 -2.13 8.31
C GLY A 73 10.30 -0.93 9.23
N ALA A 74 11.13 -0.80 10.28
CA ALA A 74 11.07 0.33 11.20
C ALA A 74 11.37 1.67 10.50
N LYS A 75 12.39 1.69 9.62
CA LYS A 75 12.74 2.87 8.80
C LYS A 75 11.61 3.26 7.87
N LEU A 76 11.06 2.30 7.11
CA LEU A 76 9.95 2.54 6.19
C LEU A 76 8.73 3.09 6.93
N ALA A 77 8.35 2.47 8.06
CA ALA A 77 7.23 2.95 8.87
C ALA A 77 7.48 4.35 9.45
N GLY A 78 8.72 4.65 9.85
CA GLY A 78 9.14 5.99 10.29
C GLY A 78 8.94 7.04 9.21
N GLU A 79 9.35 6.71 7.98
CA GLU A 79 9.20 7.60 6.84
C GLU A 79 7.73 7.81 6.45
N MET A 80 6.92 6.74 6.45
CA MET A 80 5.47 6.84 6.23
C MET A 80 4.79 7.74 7.27
N ARG A 81 5.17 7.65 8.55
CA ARG A 81 4.63 8.53 9.61
C ARG A 81 4.98 10.00 9.35
N ARG A 82 6.21 10.29 8.94
CA ARG A 82 6.65 11.66 8.59
C ARG A 82 5.82 12.21 7.42
N VAL A 83 5.73 11.45 6.32
CA VAL A 83 5.00 11.87 5.12
C VAL A 83 3.50 12.02 5.38
N LEU A 84 2.90 11.13 6.19
CA LEU A 84 1.50 11.24 6.58
C LEU A 84 1.22 12.52 7.36
N ARG A 85 2.09 12.89 8.31
CA ARG A 85 1.97 14.15 9.06
C ARG A 85 1.91 15.34 8.12
N GLU A 86 2.84 15.42 7.17
CA GLU A 86 2.86 16.50 6.16
C GLU A 86 1.58 16.54 5.32
N GLU A 87 1.02 15.39 4.95
CA GLU A 87 -0.23 15.34 4.18
C GLU A 87 -1.44 15.78 5.00
N VAL A 88 -1.51 15.43 6.28
CA VAL A 88 -2.57 15.88 7.19
C VAL A 88 -2.48 17.38 7.46
N GLU A 89 -1.29 17.90 7.78
CA GLU A 89 -1.08 19.34 8.01
C GLU A 89 -1.47 20.18 6.76
N LYS A 90 -1.15 19.69 5.56
CA LYS A 90 -1.58 20.33 4.29
C LYS A 90 -3.10 20.34 4.09
N MET A 91 -3.82 19.38 4.65
CA MET A 91 -5.29 19.34 4.57
C MET A 91 -5.89 20.34 5.56
N GLU A 92 -5.33 20.44 6.76
CA GLU A 92 -5.78 21.38 7.80
C GLU A 92 -5.49 22.84 7.43
N GLY A 93 -4.35 23.14 6.80
CA GLY A 93 -3.99 24.49 6.34
C GLY A 93 -4.69 24.95 5.04
N LYS A 94 -5.60 24.14 4.50
CA LYS A 94 -6.41 24.46 3.30
C LYS A 94 -7.90 24.66 3.60
N GLY A 95 -8.29 24.62 4.87
CA GLY A 95 -9.63 24.98 5.37
C GLY A 95 -9.67 26.43 5.82
#